data_AF-A0A951T331-F1
#
_entry.id   AF-A0A951T331-F1
#
_cell.length_a   1.000
_cell.length_b   1.000
_cell.length_c   1.000
_cell.angle_alpha   90.00
_cell.angle_beta   90.00
_cell.angle_gamma   90.00
#
_symmetry.space_group_name_H-M   'P 1'
#
loop_
_entity.id
_entity.type
_entity.pdbx_description
1 polymer ?
#
loop_
_entity_poly.entity_id
_entity_poly.type
_entity_poly.pdbx_seq_one_letter_code
_entity_poly.pdbx_strand_id
1 'polypeptide(L)'
;MKKGFATVAQLAEFDEVIDVRSPAEFEEDRIPGAINCPVLDNAQRATIGTIYKQRSAFEARRLGAAMVAENIARHLMARFQDKPREWRPLVYCWRGGQRSGSFVTWLRLIGWDACQLEGGYKNWRRKVVEALTELPLRHDFRVVCGATGSAKTRVLEALAALGAQVIDLEDLAAHKGSVLGALPGRPQPTQKWFETQLHAALSRIDPARPVFIEAESRKIGRIHLPEALITRMRASRCVAIEATREARLEFLVRDYAYLGDDVPALQARIDNLKGLQSNETLDRWKGLAAARKLPELFAEFIDLHYDPLYQRS
;
A
#
# COMPACT_ATOMS: atom_id res chain seq x y z
N MET A 1 0.66 21.27 27.87
CA MET A 1 0.25 20.01 27.19
C MET A 1 -1.22 19.77 27.50
N LYS A 2 -2.10 19.57 26.51
CA LYS A 2 -3.51 19.26 26.82
C LYS A 2 -3.59 17.80 27.27
N LYS A 3 -3.94 17.57 28.53
CA LYS A 3 -4.14 16.22 29.08
C LYS A 3 -5.12 15.44 28.19
N GLY A 4 -4.76 14.23 27.76
CA GLY A 4 -5.61 13.37 26.93
C GLY A 4 -5.49 13.56 25.41
N PHE A 5 -4.55 14.36 24.92
CA PHE A 5 -4.25 14.47 23.48
C PHE A 5 -2.78 14.15 23.21
N ALA A 6 -2.51 13.54 22.06
CA ALA A 6 -1.17 13.28 21.55
C ALA A 6 -1.04 13.67 20.08
N THR A 7 0.18 14.04 19.68
CA THR A 7 0.49 14.37 18.29
C THR A 7 1.02 13.14 17.54
N VAL A 8 1.11 13.24 16.22
CA VAL A 8 1.70 12.18 15.37
C VAL A 8 3.16 11.87 15.74
N ALA A 9 3.92 12.82 16.27
CA ALA A 9 5.31 12.59 16.66
C ALA A 9 5.42 11.64 17.88
N GLN A 10 4.34 11.50 18.64
CA GLN A 10 4.31 10.74 19.89
C GLN A 10 3.71 9.34 19.72
N LEU A 11 3.46 8.88 18.49
CA LEU A 11 2.85 7.57 18.22
C LEU A 11 3.59 6.42 18.93
N ALA A 12 4.92 6.49 18.99
CA ALA A 12 5.77 5.46 19.60
C ALA A 12 5.77 5.47 21.13
N GLU A 13 5.16 6.46 21.78
CA GLU A 13 5.08 6.58 23.25
C GLU A 13 3.92 5.75 23.86
N PHE A 14 3.13 5.09 23.02
CA PHE A 14 1.91 4.37 23.40
C PHE A 14 2.04 2.87 23.15
N ASP A 15 1.43 2.08 24.02
CA ASP A 15 1.51 0.61 23.95
C ASP A 15 0.66 0.03 22.82
N GLU A 16 -0.42 0.73 22.44
CA GLU A 16 -1.33 0.29 21.39
C GLU A 16 -1.99 1.48 20.71
N VAL A 17 -2.00 1.48 19.37
CA VAL A 17 -2.71 2.48 18.57
C VAL A 17 -4.03 1.88 18.09
N ILE A 18 -5.14 2.53 18.40
CA ILE A 18 -6.50 2.03 18.15
C ILE A 18 -7.19 2.92 17.12
N ASP A 19 -7.50 2.34 15.95
CA ASP A 19 -8.36 2.95 14.94
C ASP A 19 -9.82 2.60 15.21
N VAL A 20 -10.64 3.62 15.51
CA VAL A 20 -12.07 3.44 15.76
C VAL A 20 -12.95 3.75 14.55
N ARG A 21 -12.35 3.96 13.38
CA ARG A 21 -13.05 4.05 12.09
C ARG A 21 -13.65 2.70 11.69
N SER A 22 -14.54 2.70 10.70
CA SER A 22 -15.17 1.45 10.25
C SER A 22 -14.15 0.50 9.59
N PRO A 23 -14.43 -0.81 9.52
CA PRO A 23 -13.50 -1.78 8.91
C PRO A 23 -13.06 -1.40 7.49
N ALA A 24 -13.96 -0.90 6.65
CA ALA A 24 -13.61 -0.47 5.29
C ALA A 24 -12.64 0.74 5.28
N GLU A 25 -12.78 1.69 6.22
CA GLU A 25 -11.86 2.82 6.33
C GLU A 25 -10.45 2.37 6.79
N PHE A 26 -10.36 1.31 7.60
CA PHE A 26 -9.11 0.74 8.12
C PHE A 26 -8.39 -0.14 7.08
N GLU A 27 -9.16 -0.87 6.28
CA GLU A 27 -8.64 -1.68 5.17
C GLU A 27 -8.13 -0.82 4.01
N GLU A 28 -8.77 0.33 3.76
CA GLU A 28 -8.31 1.29 2.74
C GLU A 28 -6.90 1.82 3.04
N ASP A 29 -6.65 2.27 4.27
CA ASP A 29 -5.34 2.72 4.78
C ASP A 29 -5.43 2.97 6.30
N ARG A 30 -4.31 2.86 7.02
CA ARG A 30 -4.27 3.01 8.48
C ARG A 30 -2.87 3.38 8.95
N ILE A 31 -2.78 3.88 10.18
CA ILE A 31 -1.49 4.05 10.85
C ILE A 31 -0.84 2.65 11.02
N PRO A 32 0.41 2.43 10.58
CA PRO A 32 1.09 1.15 10.74
C PRO A 32 1.11 0.68 12.19
N GLY A 33 0.82 -0.60 12.42
CA GLY A 33 0.74 -1.20 13.75
C GLY A 33 -0.58 -0.96 14.50
N ALA A 34 -1.49 -0.14 13.98
CA ALA A 34 -2.79 0.08 14.62
C ALA A 34 -3.70 -1.15 14.54
N ILE A 35 -4.49 -1.39 15.58
CA ILE A 35 -5.61 -2.34 15.58
C ILE A 35 -6.93 -1.63 15.26
N ASN A 36 -7.90 -2.35 14.68
CA ASN A 36 -9.23 -1.79 14.42
C ASN A 36 -10.22 -2.16 15.53
N CYS A 37 -10.76 -1.16 16.23
CA CYS A 37 -11.84 -1.29 17.21
C CYS A 37 -12.96 -0.33 16.82
N PRO A 38 -13.74 -0.64 15.77
CA PRO A 38 -14.72 0.29 15.21
C PRO A 38 -15.78 0.67 16.24
N VAL A 39 -16.04 1.97 16.40
CA VAL A 39 -17.20 2.44 17.19
C VAL A 39 -18.48 2.45 16.37
N LEU A 40 -18.36 2.34 15.05
CA LEU A 40 -19.45 2.08 14.10
C LEU A 40 -18.90 1.15 13.02
N ASP A 41 -19.61 0.07 12.73
CA ASP A 41 -19.29 -0.78 11.58
C ASP A 41 -19.63 -0.06 10.24
N ASN A 42 -19.40 -0.74 9.12
CA ASN A 42 -19.64 -0.16 7.79
C ASN A 42 -21.12 0.22 7.56
N ALA A 43 -22.06 -0.62 8.00
CA ALA A 43 -23.49 -0.40 7.82
C ALA A 43 -24.01 0.69 8.76
N GLN A 44 -23.63 0.64 10.04
CA GLN A 44 -23.91 1.66 11.04
C GLN A 44 -23.38 3.02 10.59
N ARG A 45 -22.12 3.08 10.10
CA ARG A 45 -21.53 4.33 9.58
C ARG A 45 -22.31 4.88 8.39
N ALA A 46 -22.72 4.02 7.45
CA ALA A 46 -23.53 4.43 6.30
C ALA A 46 -24.88 5.01 6.75
N THR A 47 -25.60 4.30 7.62
CA THR A 47 -26.89 4.74 8.17
C THR A 47 -26.79 6.07 8.89
N ILE A 48 -25.85 6.22 9.83
CA ILE A 48 -25.65 7.47 10.59
C ILE A 48 -25.23 8.61 9.66
N GLY A 49 -24.35 8.34 8.69
CA GLY A 49 -23.95 9.32 7.68
C GLY A 49 -25.11 9.82 6.83
N THR A 50 -26.02 8.93 6.45
CA THR A 50 -27.25 9.25 5.71
C THR A 50 -28.20 10.10 6.54
N ILE A 51 -28.50 9.70 7.78
CA ILE A 51 -29.38 10.47 8.69
C ILE A 51 -28.80 11.88 8.94
N TYR A 52 -27.48 11.97 9.14
CA TYR A 52 -26.82 13.25 9.40
C TYR A 52 -26.98 14.22 8.23
N LYS A 53 -26.85 13.73 6.99
CA LYS A 53 -26.95 14.54 5.78
C LYS A 53 -28.38 14.86 5.36
N GLN A 54 -29.27 13.87 5.46
CA GLN A 54 -30.60 13.93 4.84
C GLN A 54 -31.73 14.29 5.81
N ARG A 55 -31.52 14.14 7.12
CA ARG A 55 -32.57 14.36 8.13
C ARG A 55 -32.18 15.40 9.16
N SER A 56 -31.29 15.03 10.08
CA SER A 56 -30.93 15.90 11.20
C SER A 56 -29.61 15.47 11.83
N ALA A 57 -28.73 16.43 12.09
CA ALA A 57 -27.51 16.23 12.83
C ALA A 57 -27.77 15.75 14.27
N PHE A 58 -28.86 16.20 14.90
CA PHE A 58 -29.22 15.78 16.25
C PHE A 58 -29.64 14.31 16.29
N GLU A 59 -30.54 13.89 15.39
CA GLU A 59 -30.99 12.49 15.33
C GLU A 59 -29.85 11.53 15.02
N ALA A 60 -28.96 11.90 14.10
CA ALA A 60 -27.76 11.12 13.81
C ALA A 60 -26.84 10.98 15.03
N ARG A 61 -26.68 12.05 15.83
CA ARG A 61 -25.90 11.99 17.08
C ARG A 61 -26.60 11.15 18.13
N ARG A 62 -27.91 11.29 18.31
CA ARG A 62 -28.69 10.53 19.30
C ARG A 62 -28.60 9.02 19.04
N LEU A 63 -28.89 8.59 17.82
CA LEU A 63 -28.80 7.17 17.43
C LEU A 63 -27.34 6.69 17.40
N GLY A 64 -26.44 7.51 16.84
CA GLY A 64 -25.02 7.17 16.76
C GLY A 64 -24.38 7.01 18.13
N ALA A 65 -24.75 7.82 19.13
CA ALA A 65 -24.23 7.72 20.48
C ALA A 65 -24.60 6.38 21.15
N ALA A 66 -25.83 5.89 20.95
CA ALA A 66 -26.26 4.59 21.46
C ALA A 66 -25.42 3.44 20.84
N MET A 67 -25.28 3.44 19.52
CA MET A 67 -24.46 2.44 18.80
C MET A 67 -22.98 2.49 19.22
N VAL A 68 -22.42 3.69 19.36
CA VAL A 68 -21.05 3.90 19.82
C VAL A 68 -20.86 3.34 21.23
N ALA A 69 -21.79 3.60 22.15
CA ALA A 69 -21.72 3.09 23.52
C ALA A 69 -21.75 1.56 23.56
N GLU A 70 -22.67 0.93 22.81
CA GLU A 70 -22.77 -0.52 22.71
C GLU A 70 -21.48 -1.15 22.15
N ASN A 71 -20.93 -0.58 21.08
CA ASN A 71 -19.71 -1.08 20.46
C ASN A 71 -18.49 -0.90 21.37
N ILE A 72 -18.39 0.22 22.11
CA ILE A 72 -17.33 0.43 23.11
C ILE A 72 -17.43 -0.64 24.20
N ALA A 73 -18.62 -0.90 24.73
CA ALA A 73 -18.83 -1.93 25.74
C ALA A 73 -18.37 -3.31 25.24
N ARG A 74 -18.68 -3.66 23.99
CA ARG A 74 -18.24 -4.91 23.36
C ARG A 74 -16.72 -5.02 23.31
N HIS A 75 -16.02 -3.97 22.88
CA HIS A 75 -14.55 -3.97 22.83
C HIS A 75 -13.92 -4.06 24.23
N LEU A 76 -14.49 -3.37 25.22
CA LEU A 76 -14.02 -3.44 26.61
C LEU A 76 -14.08 -4.88 27.15
N MET A 77 -15.22 -5.56 26.94
CA MET A 77 -15.41 -6.94 27.41
C MET A 77 -14.56 -7.95 26.64
N ALA A 78 -14.44 -7.81 25.32
CA ALA A 78 -13.81 -8.84 24.49
C ALA A 78 -12.30 -8.64 24.30
N ARG A 79 -11.84 -7.40 24.21
CA ARG A 79 -10.47 -7.08 23.76
C ARG A 79 -9.59 -6.51 24.85
N PHE A 80 -10.18 -5.77 25.80
CA PHE A 80 -9.43 -4.98 26.78
C PHE A 80 -9.58 -5.48 28.23
N GLN A 81 -10.32 -6.57 28.46
CA GLN A 81 -10.56 -7.11 29.81
C GLN A 81 -9.29 -7.44 30.59
N ASP A 82 -8.22 -7.88 29.91
CA ASP A 82 -6.95 -8.30 30.54
C ASP A 82 -5.85 -7.21 30.49
N LYS A 83 -6.18 -5.98 30.05
CA LYS A 83 -5.17 -4.92 29.94
C LYS A 83 -4.78 -4.42 31.34
N PRO A 84 -3.47 -4.30 31.65
CA PRO A 84 -3.03 -3.82 32.96
C PRO A 84 -3.38 -2.35 33.17
N ARG A 85 -3.32 -1.89 34.42
CA ARG A 85 -3.63 -0.51 34.79
C ARG A 85 -2.73 0.51 34.09
N GLU A 86 -1.48 0.13 33.86
CA GLU A 86 -0.43 0.96 33.25
C GLU A 86 -0.55 1.05 31.73
N TRP A 87 -1.48 0.32 31.10
CA TRP A 87 -1.68 0.34 29.65
C TRP A 87 -2.09 1.73 29.14
N ARG A 88 -1.39 2.22 28.11
CA ARG A 88 -1.53 3.55 27.52
C ARG A 88 -1.94 3.44 26.05
N PRO A 89 -3.26 3.40 25.77
CA PRO A 89 -3.75 3.39 24.40
C PRO A 89 -3.82 4.78 23.78
N LEU A 90 -3.50 4.85 22.49
CA LEU A 90 -3.76 6.02 21.65
C LEU A 90 -4.89 5.74 20.68
N VAL A 91 -5.98 6.49 20.78
CA VAL A 91 -7.17 6.28 19.98
C VAL A 91 -7.33 7.36 18.91
N TYR A 92 -7.66 6.96 17.69
CA TYR A 92 -7.96 7.89 16.61
C TYR A 92 -9.19 7.52 15.80
N CYS A 93 -9.83 8.53 15.23
CA CYS A 93 -10.80 8.40 14.17
C CYS A 93 -10.39 9.28 12.99
N TRP A 94 -11.26 9.47 12.00
CA TRP A 94 -10.94 10.25 10.80
C TRP A 94 -10.35 11.64 11.06
N ARG A 95 -10.94 12.43 11.99
CA ARG A 95 -10.53 13.82 12.27
C ARG A 95 -10.13 14.07 13.73
N GLY A 96 -10.05 13.02 14.55
CA GLY A 96 -9.91 13.19 16.00
C GLY A 96 -11.11 13.94 16.58
N GLY A 97 -12.33 13.56 16.20
CA GLY A 97 -13.57 14.16 16.69
C GLY A 97 -14.28 13.27 17.72
N GLN A 98 -15.62 13.37 17.77
CA GLN A 98 -16.46 12.70 18.77
C GLN A 98 -16.29 11.18 18.81
N ARG A 99 -16.08 10.49 17.68
CA ARG A 99 -15.92 9.02 17.65
C ARG A 99 -14.76 8.54 18.54
N SER A 100 -13.55 9.07 18.32
CA SER A 100 -12.38 8.75 19.15
C SER A 100 -12.48 9.37 20.53
N GLY A 101 -13.02 10.59 20.65
CA GLY A 101 -13.20 11.26 21.93
C GLY A 101 -14.08 10.46 22.90
N SER A 102 -15.21 9.94 22.43
CA SER A 102 -16.10 9.09 23.24
C SER A 102 -15.39 7.85 23.75
N PHE A 103 -14.63 7.15 22.90
CA PHE A 103 -13.86 5.97 23.31
C PHE A 103 -12.82 6.34 24.38
N VAL A 104 -12.04 7.40 24.16
CA VAL A 104 -11.03 7.88 25.12
C VAL A 104 -11.69 8.25 26.45
N THR A 105 -12.86 8.91 26.44
CA THR A 105 -13.59 9.22 27.67
C THR A 105 -13.89 7.95 28.47
N TRP A 106 -14.41 6.90 27.84
CA TRP A 106 -14.68 5.62 28.52
C TRP A 106 -13.42 4.97 29.08
N LEU A 107 -12.33 4.92 28.31
CA LEU A 107 -11.06 4.35 28.78
C LEU A 107 -10.49 5.13 29.98
N ARG A 108 -10.61 6.47 29.97
CA ARG A 108 -10.16 7.32 31.08
C ARG A 108 -11.06 7.23 32.31
N LEU A 109 -12.36 6.99 32.14
CA LEU A 109 -13.27 6.72 33.26
C LEU A 109 -12.90 5.41 34.00
N ILE A 110 -12.37 4.42 33.29
CA ILE A 110 -11.87 3.17 33.86
C ILE A 110 -10.54 3.40 34.61
N GLY A 111 -9.73 4.35 34.16
CA GLY A 111 -8.49 4.76 34.82
C GLY A 111 -7.22 4.64 33.98
N TRP A 112 -7.31 4.21 32.72
CA TRP A 112 -6.17 4.16 31.80
C TRP A 112 -5.76 5.57 31.33
N ASP A 113 -4.46 5.77 31.08
CA ASP A 113 -3.94 7.00 30.49
C ASP A 113 -4.13 7.04 28.97
N ALA A 114 -5.37 6.86 28.55
CA ALA A 114 -5.75 6.88 27.14
C ALA A 114 -5.65 8.30 26.57
N CYS A 115 -5.08 8.41 25.38
CA CYS A 115 -4.98 9.67 24.65
C CYS A 115 -5.73 9.60 23.32
N GLN A 116 -6.13 10.77 22.85
CA GLN A 116 -6.72 10.96 21.53
C GLN A 116 -5.67 11.53 20.56
N LEU A 117 -5.57 10.97 19.36
CA LEU A 117 -4.70 11.54 18.32
C LEU A 117 -5.28 12.87 17.80
N GLU A 118 -4.52 13.94 17.96
CA GLU A 118 -4.91 15.28 17.52
C GLU A 118 -5.03 15.35 15.99
N GLY A 119 -6.20 15.80 15.52
CA GLY A 119 -6.55 15.85 14.11
C GLY A 119 -6.78 14.47 13.45
N GLY A 120 -6.63 13.39 14.21
CA GLY A 120 -6.89 12.01 13.80
C GLY A 120 -6.09 11.55 12.57
N TYR A 121 -6.64 10.54 11.89
CA TYR A 121 -6.04 9.96 10.69
C TYR A 121 -5.82 11.00 9.58
N LYS A 122 -6.71 11.98 9.40
CA LYS A 122 -6.55 13.03 8.38
C LYS A 122 -5.25 13.83 8.59
N ASN A 123 -4.94 14.18 9.83
CA ASN A 123 -3.71 14.91 10.16
C ASN A 123 -2.48 14.04 9.94
N TRP A 124 -2.53 12.78 10.37
CA TRP A 124 -1.47 11.81 10.10
C TRP A 124 -1.22 11.62 8.60
N ARG A 125 -2.27 11.42 7.81
CA ARG A 125 -2.17 11.22 6.36
C ARG A 125 -1.59 12.45 5.67
N ARG A 126 -1.96 13.65 6.11
CA ARG A 126 -1.35 14.89 5.62
C ARG A 126 0.17 14.88 5.85
N LYS A 127 0.63 14.52 7.06
CA LYS A 127 2.06 14.41 7.36
C LYS A 127 2.77 13.36 6.51
N VAL A 128 2.13 12.23 6.20
CA VAL A 128 2.70 11.22 5.28
C VAL A 128 2.89 11.81 3.88
N VAL A 129 1.88 12.49 3.33
CA VAL A 129 1.99 13.14 2.01
C VAL A 129 3.09 14.20 2.01
N GLU A 130 3.10 15.09 3.01
CA GLU A 130 4.12 16.13 3.17
C GLU A 130 5.53 15.53 3.28
N ALA A 131 5.70 14.46 4.05
CA ALA A 131 7.00 13.80 4.17
C ALA A 131 7.47 13.21 2.84
N LEU A 132 6.58 12.67 2.00
CA LEU A 132 6.95 12.11 0.69
C LEU A 132 7.37 13.15 -0.35
N THR A 133 7.20 14.45 -0.10
CA THR A 133 7.75 15.51 -0.98
C THR A 133 9.22 15.79 -0.69
N GLU A 134 9.73 15.44 0.49
CA GLU A 134 11.11 15.73 0.90
C GLU A 134 11.95 14.49 1.19
N LEU A 135 11.37 13.49 1.84
CA LEU A 135 12.08 12.33 2.36
C LEU A 135 12.87 11.57 1.26
N PRO A 136 12.32 11.31 0.06
CA PRO A 136 13.09 10.67 -1.00
C PRO A 136 14.37 11.43 -1.39
N LEU A 137 14.37 12.76 -1.27
CA LEU A 137 15.50 13.61 -1.65
C LEU A 137 16.69 13.46 -0.71
N ARG A 138 16.48 12.90 0.49
CA ARG A 138 17.51 12.72 1.52
C ARG A 138 18.34 11.45 1.33
N HIS A 139 17.96 10.57 0.40
CA HIS A 139 18.61 9.28 0.20
C HIS A 139 19.51 9.27 -1.06
N ASP A 140 20.57 8.47 -1.00
CA ASP A 140 21.41 8.14 -2.15
C ASP A 140 20.90 6.87 -2.85
N PHE A 141 20.04 7.04 -3.86
CA PHE A 141 19.52 5.90 -4.60
C PHE A 141 20.53 5.36 -5.62
N ARG A 142 20.52 4.04 -5.78
CA ARG A 142 21.16 3.29 -6.86
C ARG A 142 20.07 2.55 -7.61
N VAL A 143 19.74 3.02 -8.80
CA VAL A 143 18.60 2.53 -9.56
C VAL A 143 19.01 1.28 -10.33
N VAL A 144 18.43 0.14 -9.98
CA VAL A 144 18.60 -1.12 -10.72
C VAL A 144 17.66 -1.08 -11.93
N CYS A 145 18.24 -0.98 -13.13
CA CYS A 145 17.50 -0.92 -14.39
C CYS A 145 17.80 -2.14 -15.26
N GLY A 146 16.97 -2.36 -16.27
CA GLY A 146 17.07 -3.50 -17.17
C GLY A 146 15.73 -3.82 -17.81
N ALA A 147 15.78 -4.43 -18.99
CA ALA A 147 14.59 -4.79 -19.76
C ALA A 147 13.69 -5.77 -18.98
N THR A 148 12.40 -5.84 -19.33
CA THR A 148 11.46 -6.77 -18.70
C THR A 148 11.96 -8.22 -18.78
N GLY A 149 11.92 -8.94 -17.66
CA GLY A 149 12.49 -10.30 -17.57
C GLY A 149 13.96 -10.36 -17.18
N SER A 150 14.65 -9.24 -16.95
CA SER A 150 16.05 -9.22 -16.48
C SER A 150 16.20 -9.50 -14.97
N ALA A 151 15.17 -10.04 -14.32
CA ALA A 151 15.18 -10.42 -12.91
C ALA A 151 15.57 -9.30 -11.91
N LYS A 152 15.25 -8.03 -12.20
CA LYS A 152 15.56 -6.86 -11.33
C LYS A 152 15.18 -7.10 -9.87
N THR A 153 13.94 -7.54 -9.63
CA THR A 153 13.40 -7.87 -8.30
C THR A 153 14.25 -8.93 -7.59
N ARG A 154 14.71 -9.97 -8.31
CA ARG A 154 15.60 -11.01 -7.73
C ARG A 154 16.97 -10.47 -7.34
N VAL A 155 17.50 -9.53 -8.12
CA VAL A 155 18.76 -8.84 -7.77
C VAL A 155 18.56 -7.97 -6.53
N LEU A 156 17.43 -7.26 -6.41
CA LEU A 156 17.10 -6.50 -5.20
C LEU A 156 16.94 -7.41 -3.97
N GLU A 157 16.24 -8.54 -4.09
CA GLU A 157 16.13 -9.55 -3.02
C GLU A 157 17.52 -10.05 -2.57
N ALA A 158 18.40 -10.38 -3.52
CA ALA A 158 19.77 -10.82 -3.22
C ALA A 158 20.61 -9.72 -2.54
N LEU A 159 20.48 -8.47 -2.98
CA LEU A 159 21.14 -7.32 -2.35
C LEU A 159 20.67 -7.13 -0.90
N ALA A 160 19.37 -7.23 -0.65
CA ALA A 160 18.80 -7.16 0.68
C ALA A 160 19.32 -8.28 1.59
N ALA A 161 19.40 -9.52 1.07
CA ALA A 161 19.95 -10.67 1.79
C ALA A 161 21.44 -10.49 2.17
N LEU A 162 22.19 -9.72 1.38
CA LEU A 162 23.58 -9.34 1.66
C LEU A 162 23.70 -8.10 2.58
N GLY A 163 22.59 -7.58 3.10
CA GLY A 163 22.56 -6.45 4.05
C GLY A 163 22.56 -5.07 3.40
N ALA A 164 22.35 -4.97 2.09
CA ALA A 164 22.14 -3.68 1.43
C ALA A 164 20.75 -3.10 1.78
N GLN A 165 20.61 -1.78 1.71
CA GLN A 165 19.31 -1.13 1.87
C GLN A 165 18.56 -1.18 0.55
N VAL A 166 17.32 -1.64 0.58
CA VAL A 166 16.50 -1.83 -0.63
C VAL A 166 15.12 -1.23 -0.43
N ILE A 167 14.61 -0.58 -1.47
CA ILE A 167 13.18 -0.24 -1.61
C ILE A 167 12.68 -0.99 -2.84
N ASP A 168 11.83 -1.99 -2.60
CA ASP A 168 11.14 -2.76 -3.64
C ASP A 168 9.75 -2.12 -3.88
N LEU A 169 9.60 -1.38 -4.97
CA LEU A 169 8.37 -0.63 -5.25
C LEU A 169 7.26 -1.55 -5.76
N GLU A 170 7.58 -2.61 -6.50
CA GLU A 170 6.71 -3.65 -7.03
C GLU A 170 6.10 -4.45 -5.88
N ASP A 171 6.90 -4.79 -4.85
CA ASP A 171 6.39 -5.46 -3.65
C ASP A 171 5.47 -4.54 -2.85
N LEU A 172 5.86 -3.28 -2.65
CA LEU A 172 5.02 -2.26 -2.01
C LEU A 172 3.71 -2.03 -2.79
N ALA A 173 3.76 -2.06 -4.12
CA ALA A 173 2.61 -1.91 -5.00
C ALA A 173 1.88 -3.24 -5.28
N ALA A 174 2.36 -4.36 -4.73
CA ALA A 174 1.93 -5.72 -5.03
C ALA A 174 1.65 -5.96 -6.54
N HIS A 175 2.52 -5.44 -7.39
CA HIS A 175 2.33 -5.42 -8.84
C HIS A 175 3.69 -5.25 -9.54
N LYS A 176 4.03 -6.17 -10.45
CA LYS A 176 5.25 -6.08 -11.26
C LYS A 176 5.14 -4.95 -12.30
N GLY A 177 6.22 -4.32 -12.73
CA GLY A 177 6.24 -3.20 -13.69
C GLY A 177 5.80 -3.55 -15.13
N SER A 178 5.23 -4.73 -15.38
CA SER A 178 4.76 -5.16 -16.69
C SER A 178 3.23 -5.20 -16.78
N VAL A 179 2.70 -5.26 -18.00
CA VAL A 179 1.25 -5.41 -18.26
C VAL A 179 0.65 -6.67 -17.63
N LEU A 180 1.47 -7.71 -17.45
CA LEU A 180 1.07 -8.96 -16.81
C LEU A 180 1.28 -8.93 -15.28
N GLY A 181 1.65 -7.78 -14.72
CA GLY A 181 2.27 -7.67 -13.40
C GLY A 181 1.40 -7.91 -12.18
N ALA A 182 0.07 -8.06 -12.32
CA ALA A 182 -0.81 -8.38 -11.20
C ALA A 182 -0.39 -9.70 -10.51
N LEU A 183 -0.17 -9.65 -9.19
CA LEU A 183 0.29 -10.79 -8.39
C LEU A 183 -0.90 -11.65 -7.90
N PRO A 184 -0.87 -12.99 -8.08
CA PRO A 184 -1.90 -13.88 -7.53
C PRO A 184 -2.01 -13.75 -6.01
N GLY A 185 -3.25 -13.67 -5.50
CA GLY A 185 -3.51 -13.62 -4.05
C GLY A 185 -3.03 -12.35 -3.35
N ARG A 186 -2.40 -11.41 -4.05
CA ARG A 186 -1.91 -10.14 -3.51
C ARG A 186 -2.55 -8.98 -4.27
N PRO A 187 -3.73 -8.49 -3.83
CA PRO A 187 -4.36 -7.37 -4.49
C PRO A 187 -3.46 -6.13 -4.38
N GLN A 188 -3.31 -5.41 -5.48
CA GLN A 188 -2.62 -4.11 -5.50
C GLN A 188 -3.27 -3.19 -4.45
N PRO A 189 -2.49 -2.52 -3.58
CA PRO A 189 -3.06 -1.69 -2.54
C PRO A 189 -3.79 -0.47 -3.08
N THR A 190 -4.42 0.27 -2.17
CA THR A 190 -4.88 1.63 -2.47
C THR A 190 -3.68 2.57 -2.59
N GLN A 191 -3.87 3.70 -3.27
CA GLN A 191 -2.84 4.75 -3.35
C GLN A 191 -2.36 5.19 -1.95
N LYS A 192 -3.30 5.38 -1.01
CA LYS A 192 -2.99 5.79 0.36
C LYS A 192 -2.14 4.76 1.09
N TRP A 193 -2.50 3.49 1.01
CA TRP A 193 -1.74 2.43 1.67
C TRP A 193 -0.34 2.28 1.07
N PHE A 194 -0.20 2.38 -0.26
CA PHE A 194 1.13 2.41 -0.89
C PHE A 194 1.99 3.56 -0.35
N GLU A 195 1.46 4.79 -0.29
CA GLU A 195 2.19 5.95 0.22
C GLU A 195 2.57 5.79 1.71
N THR A 196 1.66 5.23 2.51
CA THR A 196 1.92 4.89 3.91
C THR A 196 3.10 3.93 4.04
N GLN A 197 3.10 2.86 3.26
CA GLN A 197 4.15 1.84 3.30
C GLN A 197 5.48 2.38 2.76
N LEU A 198 5.44 3.18 1.69
CA LEU A 198 6.62 3.86 1.14
C LEU A 198 7.24 4.83 2.16
N HIS A 199 6.42 5.64 2.83
CA HIS A 199 6.89 6.52 3.90
C HIS A 199 7.54 5.73 5.03
N ALA A 200 6.92 4.62 5.45
CA ALA A 200 7.48 3.75 6.49
C ALA A 200 8.80 3.11 6.07
N ALA A 201 8.93 2.66 4.82
CA ALA A 201 10.16 2.10 4.27
C ALA A 201 11.28 3.15 4.25
N LEU A 202 11.03 4.31 3.65
CA LEU A 202 12.00 5.41 3.57
C LEU A 202 12.45 5.89 4.97
N SER A 203 11.53 5.97 5.93
CA SER A 203 11.83 6.47 7.28
C SER A 203 12.74 5.55 8.10
N ARG A 204 12.87 4.27 7.71
CA ARG A 204 13.68 3.26 8.43
C ARG A 204 15.09 3.11 7.88
N ILE A 205 15.35 3.69 6.71
CA ILE A 205 16.59 3.54 5.98
C ILE A 205 17.60 4.57 6.47
N ASP A 206 18.85 4.16 6.65
CA ASP A 206 19.95 5.05 6.99
C ASP A 206 20.31 5.93 5.77
N PRO A 207 20.14 7.26 5.85
CA PRO A 207 20.43 8.17 4.74
C PRO A 207 21.93 8.26 4.41
N ALA A 208 22.82 7.84 5.31
CA ALA A 208 24.27 7.84 5.06
C ALA A 208 24.73 6.65 4.19
N ARG A 209 23.84 5.68 3.94
CA ARG A 209 24.14 4.47 3.16
C ARG A 209 23.36 4.48 1.84
N PRO A 210 23.93 3.90 0.77
CA PRO A 210 23.23 3.78 -0.50
C PRO A 210 21.98 2.92 -0.38
N VAL A 211 20.98 3.21 -1.20
CA VAL A 211 19.69 2.53 -1.24
C VAL A 211 19.43 2.03 -2.66
N PHE A 212 19.32 0.71 -2.83
CA PHE A 212 18.97 0.14 -4.12
C PHE A 212 17.45 0.19 -4.32
N ILE A 213 17.04 0.60 -5.51
CA ILE A 213 15.64 0.74 -5.89
C ILE A 213 15.52 0.35 -7.35
N GLU A 214 14.41 -0.26 -7.73
CA GLU A 214 14.15 -0.62 -9.13
C GLU A 214 13.77 0.58 -9.99
N ALA A 215 14.13 0.51 -11.27
CA ALA A 215 13.73 1.47 -12.27
C ALA A 215 12.25 1.29 -12.63
N GLU A 216 11.38 2.01 -11.93
CA GLU A 216 9.97 2.09 -12.24
C GLU A 216 9.58 3.42 -12.89
N SER A 217 8.53 3.36 -13.71
CA SER A 217 7.98 4.55 -14.35
C SER A 217 7.23 5.44 -13.34
N ARG A 218 6.54 6.49 -13.81
CA ARG A 218 5.67 7.29 -12.93
C ARG A 218 4.53 6.49 -12.29
N LYS A 219 4.23 5.30 -12.82
CA LYS A 219 3.18 4.41 -12.33
C LYS A 219 3.62 2.96 -12.26
N ILE A 220 3.06 2.25 -11.28
CA ILE A 220 3.14 0.79 -11.14
C ILE A 220 1.71 0.28 -11.08
N GLY A 221 1.20 -0.29 -12.18
CA GLY A 221 -0.23 -0.58 -12.33
C GLY A 221 -1.07 0.70 -12.11
N ARG A 222 -1.95 0.69 -11.10
CA ARG A 222 -2.78 1.85 -10.74
C ARG A 222 -2.13 2.84 -9.76
N ILE A 223 -0.97 2.50 -9.21
CA ILE A 223 -0.27 3.31 -8.20
C ILE A 223 0.55 4.39 -8.90
N HIS A 224 0.46 5.61 -8.41
CA HIS A 224 1.32 6.73 -8.83
C HIS A 224 2.46 6.91 -7.83
N LEU A 225 3.69 7.00 -8.33
CA LEU A 225 4.84 7.30 -7.49
C LEU A 225 4.89 8.81 -7.15
N PRO A 226 5.36 9.20 -5.95
CA PRO A 226 5.57 10.61 -5.62
C PRO A 226 6.56 11.29 -6.57
N GLU A 227 6.30 12.54 -6.96
CA GLU A 227 7.16 13.27 -7.90
C GLU A 227 8.60 13.36 -7.40
N ALA A 228 8.79 13.68 -6.11
CA ALA A 228 10.12 13.78 -5.51
C ALA A 228 10.92 12.48 -5.63
N LEU A 229 10.27 11.33 -5.50
CA LEU A 229 10.90 10.03 -5.68
C LEU A 229 11.32 9.84 -7.15
N ILE A 230 10.43 10.12 -8.10
CA ILE A 230 10.72 10.01 -9.55
C ILE A 230 11.89 10.92 -9.94
N THR A 231 11.85 12.19 -9.52
CA THR A 231 12.92 13.16 -9.81
C THR A 231 14.25 12.67 -9.25
N ARG A 232 14.26 12.19 -8.00
CA ARG A 232 15.47 11.69 -7.37
C ARG A 232 15.99 10.43 -8.07
N MET A 233 15.14 9.46 -8.38
CA MET A 233 15.51 8.24 -9.11
C MET A 233 16.14 8.56 -10.47
N ARG A 234 15.54 9.48 -11.24
CA ARG A 234 16.09 9.90 -12.54
C ARG A 234 17.46 10.56 -12.46
N ALA A 235 17.75 11.27 -11.37
CA ALA A 235 19.04 11.90 -11.12
C ALA A 235 20.06 10.96 -10.44
N SER A 236 19.69 9.71 -10.17
CA SER A 236 20.51 8.76 -9.42
C SER A 236 21.36 7.88 -10.33
N ARG A 237 22.37 7.24 -9.76
CA ARG A 237 23.24 6.33 -10.51
C ARG A 237 22.46 5.08 -10.91
N CYS A 238 22.54 4.70 -12.18
CA CYS A 238 21.91 3.50 -12.69
C CYS A 238 22.89 2.31 -12.67
N VAL A 239 22.39 1.16 -12.25
CA VAL A 239 23.04 -0.15 -12.36
C VAL A 239 22.21 -0.95 -13.35
N ALA A 240 22.69 -1.05 -14.59
CA ALA A 240 22.00 -1.75 -15.66
C ALA A 240 22.29 -3.25 -15.59
N ILE A 241 21.24 -4.05 -15.59
CA ILE A 241 21.32 -5.51 -15.78
C ILE A 241 21.23 -5.79 -17.27
N GLU A 242 22.33 -6.28 -17.83
CA GLU A 242 22.39 -6.79 -19.20
C GLU A 242 22.17 -8.30 -19.17
N ALA A 243 20.93 -8.71 -19.44
CA ALA A 243 20.55 -10.11 -19.58
C ALA A 243 20.32 -10.45 -21.05
N THR A 244 20.80 -11.61 -21.49
CA THR A 244 20.53 -12.10 -22.85
C THR A 244 19.03 -12.34 -23.05
N ARG A 245 18.59 -12.30 -24.30
CA ARG A 245 17.19 -12.58 -24.67
C ARG A 245 16.76 -13.95 -24.14
N GLU A 246 17.62 -14.95 -24.27
CA GLU A 246 17.40 -16.34 -23.85
C GLU A 246 17.22 -16.44 -22.33
N ALA A 247 18.10 -15.79 -21.56
CA ALA A 247 18.00 -15.78 -20.10
C ALA A 247 16.71 -15.07 -19.61
N ARG A 248 16.32 -13.99 -20.29
CA ARG A 248 15.06 -13.28 -20.00
C ARG A 248 13.85 -14.15 -20.31
N LEU A 249 13.86 -14.88 -21.41
CA LEU A 249 12.78 -15.80 -21.78
C LEU A 249 12.63 -16.91 -20.75
N GLU A 250 13.74 -17.59 -20.41
CA GLU A 250 13.75 -18.64 -19.38
C GLU A 250 13.21 -18.11 -18.05
N PHE A 251 13.67 -16.93 -17.63
CA PHE A 251 13.20 -16.27 -16.42
C PHE A 251 11.70 -15.98 -16.47
N LEU A 252 11.19 -15.38 -17.55
CA LEU A 252 9.78 -15.02 -17.67
C LEU A 252 8.85 -16.24 -17.67
N VAL A 253 9.20 -17.29 -18.41
CA VAL A 253 8.41 -18.53 -18.45
C VAL A 253 8.30 -19.14 -17.04
N ARG A 254 9.40 -19.15 -16.28
CA ARG A 254 9.41 -19.64 -14.89
C ARG A 254 8.61 -18.72 -13.97
N ASP A 255 8.87 -17.42 -14.04
CA ASP A 255 8.33 -16.43 -13.08
C ASP A 255 6.85 -16.12 -13.31
N TYR A 256 6.32 -16.43 -14.50
CA TYR A 256 4.91 -16.33 -14.86
C TYR A 256 4.23 -17.69 -15.08
N ALA A 257 4.83 -18.81 -14.63
CA ALA A 257 4.24 -20.14 -14.80
C ALA A 257 2.78 -20.22 -14.33
N TYR A 258 2.45 -19.53 -13.22
CA TYR A 258 1.10 -19.43 -12.67
C TYR A 258 0.04 -18.85 -13.64
N LEU A 259 0.46 -18.09 -14.65
CA LEU A 259 -0.45 -17.59 -15.70
C LEU A 259 -0.83 -18.67 -16.71
N GLY A 260 0.03 -19.68 -16.92
CA GLY A 260 -0.32 -20.83 -17.76
C GLY A 260 -1.36 -21.73 -17.13
N ASP A 261 -1.42 -21.75 -15.80
CA ASP A 261 -2.40 -22.52 -15.04
C ASP A 261 -3.81 -21.91 -15.12
N ASP A 262 -3.92 -20.60 -15.36
CA ASP A 262 -5.17 -19.84 -15.49
C ASP A 262 -5.22 -19.11 -16.85
N VAL A 263 -5.51 -19.88 -17.90
CA VAL A 263 -5.62 -19.37 -19.28
C VAL A 263 -6.63 -18.21 -19.42
N PRO A 264 -7.85 -18.27 -18.85
CA PRO A 264 -8.77 -17.13 -18.89
C PRO A 264 -8.18 -15.85 -18.29
N ALA A 265 -7.50 -15.93 -17.14
CA ALA A 265 -6.86 -14.77 -16.55
C ALA A 265 -5.71 -14.24 -17.41
N LEU A 266 -4.91 -15.11 -18.03
CA LEU A 266 -3.85 -14.70 -18.96
C LEU A 266 -4.43 -13.98 -20.19
N GLN A 267 -5.50 -14.51 -20.80
CA GLN A 267 -6.17 -13.88 -21.93
C GLN A 267 -6.78 -12.51 -21.56
N ALA A 268 -7.38 -12.39 -20.38
CA ALA A 268 -7.89 -11.12 -19.88
C ALA A 268 -6.77 -10.08 -19.67
N ARG A 269 -5.55 -10.52 -19.32
CA ARG A 269 -4.38 -9.63 -19.22
C ARG A 269 -3.86 -9.23 -20.60
N ILE A 270 -3.87 -10.13 -21.58
CA ILE A 270 -3.56 -9.82 -22.99
C ILE A 270 -4.52 -8.75 -23.53
N ASP A 271 -5.80 -8.79 -23.13
CA ASP A 271 -6.77 -7.78 -23.53
C ASP A 271 -6.42 -6.35 -23.10
N ASN A 272 -5.61 -6.17 -22.04
CA ASN A 272 -5.13 -4.85 -21.61
C ASN A 272 -4.12 -4.24 -22.60
N LEU A 273 -3.64 -5.01 -23.59
CA LEU A 273 -2.76 -4.53 -24.65
C LEU A 273 -3.51 -4.02 -25.90
N LYS A 274 -4.85 -4.02 -25.87
CA LYS A 274 -5.66 -3.40 -26.92
C LYS A 274 -5.28 -1.94 -27.13
N GLY A 275 -5.04 -1.57 -28.39
CA GLY A 275 -4.56 -0.24 -28.78
C GLY A 275 -3.05 -0.03 -28.67
N LEU A 276 -2.32 -0.92 -27.98
CA LEU A 276 -0.85 -0.95 -27.97
C LEU A 276 -0.27 -1.96 -28.97
N GLN A 277 -1.08 -2.93 -29.38
CA GLN A 277 -0.73 -4.00 -30.32
C GLN A 277 -1.88 -4.19 -31.32
N SER A 278 -1.58 -4.76 -32.50
CA SER A 278 -2.62 -5.05 -33.50
C SER A 278 -3.56 -6.15 -33.02
N ASN A 279 -4.83 -6.10 -33.46
CA ASN A 279 -5.81 -7.14 -33.12
C ASN A 279 -5.34 -8.54 -33.54
N GLU A 280 -4.69 -8.65 -34.70
CA GLU A 280 -4.10 -9.91 -35.19
C GLU A 280 -3.05 -10.46 -34.22
N THR A 281 -2.17 -9.60 -33.70
CA THR A 281 -1.15 -10.01 -32.72
C THR A 281 -1.80 -10.48 -31.42
N LEU A 282 -2.82 -9.75 -30.95
CA LEU A 282 -3.54 -10.12 -29.73
C LEU A 282 -4.27 -11.45 -29.87
N ASP A 283 -4.93 -11.69 -31.00
CA ASP A 283 -5.61 -12.96 -31.28
C ASP A 283 -4.62 -14.12 -31.37
N ARG A 284 -3.46 -13.90 -32.02
CA ARG A 284 -2.36 -14.88 -32.05
C ARG A 284 -1.86 -15.22 -30.64
N TRP A 285 -1.61 -14.22 -29.81
CA TRP A 285 -1.18 -14.41 -28.42
C TRP A 285 -2.21 -15.14 -27.57
N LYS A 286 -3.50 -14.82 -27.74
CA LYS A 286 -4.59 -15.56 -27.08
C LYS A 286 -4.64 -17.02 -27.54
N GLY A 287 -4.33 -17.29 -28.81
CA GLY A 287 -4.18 -18.64 -29.34
C GLY A 287 -3.01 -19.39 -28.70
N LEU A 288 -1.83 -18.76 -28.58
CA LEU A 288 -0.69 -19.34 -27.88
C LEU A 288 -0.99 -19.63 -26.39
N ALA A 289 -1.68 -18.71 -25.72
CA ALA A 289 -2.15 -18.91 -24.34
C ALA A 289 -3.11 -20.10 -24.23
N ALA A 290 -4.09 -20.21 -25.13
CA ALA A 290 -5.03 -21.34 -25.16
C ALA A 290 -4.34 -22.68 -25.43
N ALA A 291 -3.31 -22.69 -26.28
CA ALA A 291 -2.47 -23.86 -26.56
C ALA A 291 -1.42 -24.15 -25.47
N ARG A 292 -1.38 -23.35 -24.38
CA ARG A 292 -0.37 -23.42 -23.30
C ARG A 292 1.08 -23.33 -23.79
N LYS A 293 1.30 -22.63 -24.89
CA LYS A 293 2.60 -22.35 -25.50
C LYS A 293 3.24 -21.11 -24.89
N LEU A 294 3.52 -21.15 -23.58
CA LEU A 294 4.09 -20.01 -22.86
C LEU A 294 5.45 -19.57 -23.40
N PRO A 295 6.41 -20.48 -23.72
CA PRO A 295 7.70 -20.05 -24.26
C PRO A 295 7.55 -19.23 -25.55
N GLU A 296 6.72 -19.68 -26.48
CA GLU A 296 6.46 -18.96 -27.73
C GLU A 296 5.75 -17.62 -27.48
N LEU A 297 4.77 -17.60 -26.56
CA LEU A 297 4.06 -16.37 -26.19
C LEU A 297 5.00 -15.34 -25.55
N PHE A 298 5.84 -15.74 -24.59
CA PHE A 298 6.77 -14.83 -23.94
C PHE A 298 7.92 -14.40 -24.85
N ALA A 299 8.34 -15.25 -25.79
CA ALA A 299 9.28 -14.87 -26.84
C ALA A 299 8.71 -13.73 -27.70
N GLU A 300 7.45 -13.84 -28.12
CA GLU A 300 6.79 -12.76 -28.85
C GLU A 300 6.55 -11.51 -28.00
N PHE A 301 6.23 -11.65 -26.71
CA PHE A 301 6.11 -10.49 -25.82
C PHE A 301 7.44 -9.72 -25.69
N ILE A 302 8.57 -10.42 -25.57
CA ILE A 302 9.89 -9.78 -25.54
C ILE A 302 10.08 -8.96 -26.83
N ASP A 303 9.92 -9.61 -27.99
CA ASP A 303 10.33 -9.03 -29.27
C ASP A 303 9.39 -7.93 -29.77
N LEU A 304 8.08 -8.10 -29.57
CA LEU A 304 7.06 -7.25 -30.19
C LEU A 304 6.48 -6.20 -29.23
N HIS A 305 6.68 -6.37 -27.92
CA HIS A 305 6.10 -5.49 -26.91
C HIS A 305 7.13 -4.89 -25.96
N TYR A 306 7.88 -5.71 -25.23
CA TYR A 306 8.75 -5.22 -24.16
C TYR A 306 9.98 -4.49 -24.69
N ASP A 307 10.71 -5.07 -25.64
CA ASP A 307 11.97 -4.48 -26.14
C ASP A 307 11.73 -3.19 -26.94
N PRO A 308 10.72 -3.11 -27.84
CA PRO A 308 10.40 -1.85 -28.52
C PRO A 308 10.01 -0.71 -27.57
N LEU A 309 9.38 -1.01 -26.43
CA LEU A 309 9.04 0.00 -25.41
C LEU A 309 10.27 0.42 -24.60
N TYR A 310 11.11 -0.55 -24.24
CA TYR A 310 12.34 -0.28 -23.49
C TYR A 310 13.32 0.61 -24.27
N GLN A 311 13.48 0.36 -25.57
CA GLN A 311 14.37 1.15 -26.44
C GLN A 311 13.91 2.60 -26.68
N ARG A 312 12.65 2.91 -26.40
CA ARG A 312 12.07 4.26 -26.52
C ARG A 312 12.17 5.08 -25.23
N SER A 313 12.53 4.44 -24.11
CA SER A 313 12.51 5.00 -22.75
C SER A 313 13.88 5.52 -22.33
#